data_AF-A0A380DXB9-F1
#
_entry.id   AF-A0A380DXB9-F1
#
_cell.length_a   1.000
_cell.length_b   1.000
_cell.length_c   1.000
_cell.angle_alpha   90.00
_cell.angle_beta   90.00
_cell.angle_gamma   90.00
#
_symmetry.space_group_name_H-M   'P 1'
#
loop_
_entity.id
_entity.type
_entity.pdbx_description
1 polymer ?
#
loop_
_entity_poly.entity_id
_entity_poly.type
_entity_poly.pdbx_seq_one_letter_code
_entity_poly.pdbx_strand_id
1 'polypeptide(L)'
;MTMIKDSSIDVVISNCVLNLVSTEEKEALFKEIYRVLKDGGKAVISDIVSNVEVPEQLRQDEDLWSGCYSGAIEEKAFVEAFEKVGFYGLEIDKRENTWTTIEDINFRSMTVIAHKAKEGPCIDKEQSVIYKGPFKHIEDDDNHIFERGERAFVCEKTFNILQQYPYKDVLEFINENEEAIDIEECCDTSCGC
;
A
#
# COMPACT_ATOMS: atom_id res chain seq x y z
N MET A 1 -18.16 -6.77 20.90
CA MET A 1 -17.89 -5.34 20.63
C MET A 1 -16.39 -5.24 20.45
N THR A 2 -15.91 -4.85 19.28
CA THR A 2 -14.47 -4.68 19.02
C THR A 2 -13.96 -3.47 19.81
N MET A 3 -12.72 -3.55 20.33
CA MET A 3 -12.12 -2.48 21.15
C MET A 3 -11.90 -1.19 20.35
N ILE A 4 -11.60 -1.32 19.06
CA ILE A 4 -11.39 -0.21 18.12
C ILE A 4 -12.42 -0.30 17.00
N LYS A 5 -13.07 0.83 16.68
CA LYS A 5 -14.09 0.91 15.63
C LYS A 5 -13.48 0.76 14.23
N ASP A 6 -14.28 0.22 13.31
CA ASP A 6 -13.97 0.17 11.89
C ASP A 6 -13.71 1.59 11.35
N SER A 7 -12.78 1.72 10.41
CA SER A 7 -12.50 2.98 9.70
C SER A 7 -12.42 4.21 10.61
N SER A 8 -11.69 4.10 11.72
CA SER A 8 -11.60 5.14 12.75
C SER A 8 -10.19 5.72 12.93
N ILE A 9 -9.18 5.05 12.40
CA ILE A 9 -7.77 5.40 12.57
C ILE A 9 -7.18 5.90 11.26
N ASP A 10 -6.40 6.97 11.31
CA ASP A 10 -5.70 7.52 10.14
C ASP A 10 -4.38 6.77 9.86
N VAL A 11 -3.63 6.43 10.91
CA VAL A 11 -2.34 5.76 10.79
C VAL A 11 -2.19 4.68 11.85
N VAL A 12 -1.79 3.47 11.44
CA VAL A 12 -1.34 2.40 12.35
C VAL A 12 0.18 2.32 12.27
N ILE A 13 0.85 2.44 13.40
CA ILE A 13 2.31 2.35 13.50
C ILE A 13 2.66 1.20 14.43
N SER A 14 3.63 0.38 14.04
CA SER A 14 4.14 -0.70 14.88
C SER A 14 5.64 -0.89 14.69
N ASN A 15 6.32 -1.27 15.77
CA ASN A 15 7.75 -1.55 15.76
C ASN A 15 8.03 -2.83 16.56
N CYS A 16 8.52 -3.87 15.88
CA CYS A 16 9.04 -5.13 16.45
C CYS A 16 8.07 -5.92 17.34
N VAL A 17 6.75 -5.87 17.10
CA VAL A 17 5.78 -6.64 17.90
C VAL A 17 4.93 -7.61 17.09
N LEU A 18 4.90 -7.55 15.76
CA LEU A 18 4.07 -8.47 14.97
C LEU A 18 4.63 -9.89 15.04
N ASN A 19 5.95 -10.03 15.20
CA ASN A 19 6.61 -11.34 15.32
C ASN A 19 6.28 -12.08 16.62
N LEU A 20 5.65 -11.43 17.61
CA LEU A 20 5.19 -12.09 18.84
C LEU A 20 3.79 -12.68 18.69
N VAL A 21 3.07 -12.33 17.63
CA VAL A 21 1.77 -12.90 17.30
C VAL A 21 1.98 -14.30 16.74
N SER A 22 1.14 -15.25 17.18
CA SER A 22 1.19 -16.62 16.69
C SER A 22 0.99 -16.67 15.18
N THR A 23 1.63 -17.64 14.51
CA THR A 23 1.53 -17.77 13.05
C THR A 23 0.09 -17.88 12.55
N GLU A 24 -0.79 -18.55 13.31
CA GLU A 24 -2.21 -18.73 13.00
C GLU A 24 -3.00 -17.42 13.07
N GLU A 25 -2.56 -16.47 13.89
CA GLU A 25 -3.24 -15.18 14.11
C GLU A 25 -2.68 -14.06 13.23
N LYS A 26 -1.58 -14.27 12.50
CA LYS A 26 -0.98 -13.24 11.64
C LYS A 26 -1.94 -12.75 10.57
N GLU A 27 -2.70 -13.63 9.93
CA GLU A 27 -3.69 -13.22 8.94
C GLU A 27 -4.77 -12.34 9.57
N ALA A 28 -5.24 -12.70 10.77
CA ALA A 28 -6.22 -11.90 11.52
C ALA A 28 -5.64 -10.54 11.93
N LEU A 29 -4.35 -10.49 12.30
CA LEU A 29 -3.63 -9.26 12.63
C LEU A 29 -3.62 -8.27 11.46
N PHE A 30 -3.22 -8.69 10.25
CA PHE A 30 -3.21 -7.80 9.08
C PHE A 30 -4.63 -7.35 8.70
N LYS A 31 -5.62 -8.25 8.77
CA LYS A 31 -7.04 -7.90 8.58
C LYS A 31 -7.53 -6.87 9.59
N GLU A 32 -7.10 -6.98 10.83
CA GLU A 32 -7.48 -6.04 11.89
C GLU A 32 -6.85 -4.65 11.67
N ILE A 33 -5.57 -4.60 11.26
CA ILE A 33 -4.90 -3.35 10.86
C ILE A 33 -5.68 -2.68 9.73
N TYR A 34 -6.08 -3.43 8.70
CA TYR A 34 -6.87 -2.91 7.59
C TYR A 34 -8.27 -2.44 8.03
N ARG A 35 -8.96 -3.21 8.87
CA ARG A 35 -10.32 -2.88 9.34
C ARG A 35 -10.36 -1.54 10.06
N VAL A 36 -9.41 -1.27 10.96
CA VAL A 36 -9.43 -0.06 11.79
C VAL A 36 -9.05 1.20 11.01
N LEU A 37 -8.30 1.07 9.93
CA LEU A 37 -7.88 2.20 9.09
C LEU A 37 -9.06 2.82 8.34
N LYS A 38 -9.11 4.14 8.27
CA LYS A 38 -9.99 4.89 7.36
C LYS A 38 -9.54 4.67 5.91
N ASP A 39 -10.45 4.94 4.98
CA ASP A 39 -10.08 5.09 3.57
C ASP A 39 -9.12 6.29 3.44
N GLY A 40 -8.01 6.11 2.74
CA GLY A 40 -6.89 7.05 2.68
C GLY A 40 -5.92 6.95 3.88
N GLY A 41 -6.22 6.13 4.88
CA GLY A 41 -5.31 5.82 5.97
C GLY A 41 -4.14 4.92 5.54
N LYS A 42 -3.14 4.76 6.41
CA LYS A 42 -1.97 3.92 6.12
C LYS A 42 -1.42 3.17 7.33
N ALA A 43 -0.81 2.02 7.08
CA ALA A 43 0.01 1.31 8.03
C ALA A 43 1.49 1.61 7.77
N VAL A 44 2.27 1.84 8.83
CA VAL A 44 3.73 2.00 8.79
C VAL A 44 4.32 1.03 9.81
N ILE A 45 4.79 -0.12 9.31
CA ILE A 45 5.16 -1.24 10.16
C ILE A 45 6.63 -1.55 9.97
N SER A 46 7.40 -1.48 11.05
CA SER A 46 8.80 -1.87 11.09
C SER A 46 8.95 -3.14 11.91
N ASP A 47 9.51 -4.21 11.34
CA ASP A 47 9.72 -5.47 12.06
C ASP A 47 11.00 -6.19 11.61
N ILE A 48 11.36 -7.24 12.34
CA ILE A 48 12.44 -8.16 11.99
C ILE A 48 11.93 -9.13 10.92
N VAL A 49 12.65 -9.21 9.82
CA VAL A 49 12.36 -10.10 8.70
C VAL A 49 13.54 -11.02 8.40
N SER A 50 13.24 -12.17 7.83
CA SER A 50 14.23 -13.19 7.44
C SER A 50 14.33 -13.31 5.92
N ASN A 51 15.48 -13.77 5.41
CA ASN A 51 15.64 -14.04 3.96
C ASN A 51 14.93 -15.32 3.48
N VAL A 52 14.54 -16.19 4.42
CA VAL A 52 13.79 -17.43 4.17
C VAL A 52 12.77 -17.63 5.29
N GLU A 53 11.76 -18.45 5.04
CA GLU A 53 10.85 -18.89 6.10
C GLU A 53 11.60 -19.51 7.28
N VAL A 54 11.32 -19.02 8.50
CA VAL A 54 11.93 -19.57 9.73
C VAL A 54 11.40 -20.99 9.96
N PRO A 55 12.26 -22.02 10.05
CA PRO A 55 11.88 -23.40 10.29
C PRO A 55 11.12 -23.60 11.61
N GLU A 56 10.22 -24.57 11.64
CA GLU A 56 9.37 -24.86 12.81
C GLU A 56 10.18 -25.13 14.09
N GLN A 57 11.36 -25.74 13.97
CA GLN A 57 12.24 -26.01 15.10
C GLN A 57 12.68 -24.72 15.80
N LEU A 58 12.99 -23.67 15.03
CA LEU A 58 13.37 -22.36 15.57
C LEU A 58 12.15 -21.56 16.03
N ARG A 59 10.95 -21.86 15.52
CA ARG A 59 9.71 -21.23 15.99
C ARG A 59 9.34 -21.62 17.41
N GLN A 60 9.69 -22.84 17.81
CA GLN A 60 9.39 -23.41 19.13
C GLN A 60 10.47 -23.11 20.19
N ASP A 61 11.54 -22.41 19.81
CA ASP A 61 12.60 -21.99 20.72
C ASP A 61 12.18 -20.73 21.49
N GLU A 62 12.02 -20.86 22.81
CA GLU A 62 11.55 -19.78 23.69
C GLU A 62 12.53 -18.58 23.75
N ASP A 63 13.83 -18.84 23.66
CA ASP A 63 14.85 -17.80 23.70
C ASP A 63 14.81 -16.97 22.41
N LEU A 64 14.69 -17.63 21.25
CA LEU A 64 14.53 -16.98 19.95
C LEU A 64 13.18 -16.25 19.80
N TRP A 65 12.13 -16.75 20.46
CA TRP A 65 10.82 -16.13 20.46
C TRP A 65 10.84 -14.79 21.19
N SER A 66 11.47 -14.75 22.37
CA SER A 66 11.65 -13.49 23.12
C SER A 66 12.46 -12.44 22.35
N GLY A 67 13.36 -12.89 21.47
CA GLY A 67 14.14 -12.05 20.57
C GLY A 67 13.43 -11.63 19.27
N CYS A 68 12.16 -12.00 19.08
CA CYS A 68 11.37 -11.75 17.86
C CYS A 68 11.91 -12.42 16.58
N TYR A 69 12.81 -13.42 16.71
CA TYR A 69 13.39 -14.15 15.57
C TYR A 69 12.51 -15.31 15.13
N SER A 70 11.98 -16.08 16.07
CA SER A 70 11.11 -17.23 15.81
C SER A 70 9.89 -16.87 14.97
N GLY A 71 9.26 -15.74 15.29
CA GLY A 71 8.09 -15.28 14.56
C GLY A 71 8.40 -14.37 13.38
N ALA A 72 9.66 -14.20 12.98
CA ALA A 72 10.00 -13.39 11.82
C ALA A 72 9.31 -13.91 10.55
N ILE A 73 8.76 -12.99 9.78
CA ILE A 73 8.17 -13.28 8.47
C ILE A 73 9.27 -13.14 7.43
N GLU A 74 9.28 -14.02 6.43
CA GLU A 74 10.16 -13.86 5.27
C GLU A 74 9.89 -12.52 4.59
N GLU A 75 10.94 -11.83 4.13
CA GLU A 75 10.83 -10.51 3.49
C GLU A 75 9.73 -10.40 2.44
N LYS A 76 9.68 -11.36 1.50
CA LYS A 76 8.67 -11.36 0.44
C LYS A 76 7.28 -11.59 1.01
N ALA A 77 7.15 -12.60 1.88
CA ALA A 77 5.88 -12.93 2.54
C ALA A 77 5.35 -11.78 3.40
N PHE A 78 6.23 -10.93 3.95
CA PHE A 78 5.83 -9.77 4.74
C PHE A 78 5.11 -8.73 3.89
N VAL A 79 5.61 -8.43 2.69
CA VAL A 79 4.95 -7.53 1.72
C VAL A 79 3.64 -8.17 1.23
N GLU A 80 3.69 -9.45 0.83
CA GLU A 80 2.51 -10.19 0.36
C GLU A 80 1.38 -10.26 1.41
N ALA A 81 1.71 -10.21 2.70
CA ALA A 81 0.71 -10.24 3.77
C ALA A 81 -0.17 -8.98 3.78
N PHE A 82 0.38 -7.80 3.44
CA PHE A 82 -0.41 -6.59 3.27
C PHE A 82 -1.24 -6.65 1.97
N GLU A 83 -0.61 -7.09 0.88
CA GLU A 83 -1.27 -7.23 -0.43
C GLU A 83 -2.51 -8.14 -0.35
N LYS A 84 -2.38 -9.31 0.29
CA LYS A 84 -3.46 -10.29 0.48
C LYS A 84 -4.68 -9.73 1.21
N VAL A 85 -4.51 -8.70 2.04
CA VAL A 85 -5.60 -8.07 2.78
C VAL A 85 -6.28 -6.94 1.97
N GLY A 86 -5.65 -6.50 0.88
CA GLY A 86 -6.17 -5.44 0.01
C GLY A 86 -5.53 -4.07 0.26
N PHE A 87 -4.38 -4.03 0.94
CA PHE A 87 -3.57 -2.82 0.94
C PHE A 87 -3.02 -2.55 -0.47
N TYR A 88 -2.89 -1.27 -0.79
CA TYR A 88 -2.28 -0.79 -2.03
C TYR A 88 -1.08 0.11 -1.72
N GLY A 89 -0.32 0.46 -2.75
CA GLY A 89 0.75 1.46 -2.64
C GLY A 89 1.82 1.00 -1.67
N LEU A 90 2.17 -0.29 -1.74
CA LEU A 90 3.12 -0.92 -0.85
C LEU A 90 4.52 -0.41 -1.15
N GLU A 91 5.17 0.15 -0.13
CA GLU A 91 6.54 0.65 -0.23
C GLU A 91 7.42 0.01 0.85
N ILE A 92 8.61 -0.42 0.45
CA ILE A 92 9.69 -0.70 1.40
C ILE A 92 10.41 0.62 1.67
N ASP A 93 9.94 1.34 2.70
CA ASP A 93 10.50 2.64 3.12
C ASP A 93 11.94 2.50 3.62
N LYS A 94 12.22 1.42 4.35
CA LYS A 94 13.54 1.13 4.87
C LYS A 94 13.83 -0.36 4.85
N ARG A 95 15.04 -0.73 4.45
CA ARG A 95 15.59 -2.09 4.59
C ARG A 95 17.03 -2.00 5.06
N GLU A 96 17.28 -2.49 6.26
CA GLU A 96 18.62 -2.49 6.86
C GLU A 96 19.48 -3.63 6.31
N ASN A 97 20.78 -3.54 6.55
CA ASN A 97 21.67 -4.69 6.34
C ASN A 97 21.39 -5.79 7.37
N THR A 98 21.78 -7.02 7.05
CA THR A 98 21.78 -8.13 8.01
C THR A 98 22.63 -7.76 9.22
N TRP A 99 22.05 -7.80 10.42
CA TRP A 99 22.79 -7.58 11.66
C TRP A 99 23.10 -8.89 12.40
N THR A 100 22.34 -9.95 12.15
CA THR A 100 22.56 -11.27 12.77
C THR A 100 22.18 -12.41 11.83
N THR A 101 22.80 -13.56 12.09
CA THR A 101 22.57 -14.82 11.37
C THR A 101 22.41 -15.94 12.38
N ILE A 102 21.33 -16.72 12.28
CA ILE A 102 21.05 -17.89 13.12
C ILE A 102 20.78 -19.07 12.20
N GLU A 103 21.56 -20.15 12.33
CA GLU A 103 21.44 -21.34 11.47
C GLU A 103 21.34 -21.01 9.96
N ASP A 104 22.22 -20.11 9.49
CA ASP A 104 22.29 -19.61 8.11
C ASP A 104 21.08 -18.75 7.65
N ILE A 105 20.19 -18.40 8.56
CA ILE A 105 19.08 -17.46 8.33
C ILE A 105 19.55 -16.06 8.71
N ASN A 106 19.49 -15.15 7.75
CA ASN A 106 19.90 -13.77 7.91
C ASN A 106 18.70 -12.90 8.29
N PHE A 107 18.82 -12.21 9.42
CA PHE A 107 17.78 -11.32 9.94
C PHE A 107 18.16 -9.86 9.77
N ARG A 108 17.17 -9.03 9.45
CA ARG A 108 17.30 -7.58 9.31
C ARG A 108 15.98 -6.89 9.61
N SER A 109 16.00 -5.57 9.68
CA SER A 109 14.80 -4.75 9.89
C SER A 109 14.33 -4.26 8.54
N MET A 110 13.02 -4.32 8.35
CA MET A 110 12.35 -3.77 7.19
C MET A 110 11.12 -2.98 7.64
N THR A 111 10.95 -1.80 7.06
CA THR A 111 9.78 -0.96 7.25
C THR A 111 8.96 -0.97 5.97
N VAL A 112 7.69 -1.34 6.10
CA VAL A 112 6.71 -1.30 5.02
C VAL A 112 5.69 -0.21 5.30
N ILE A 113 5.40 0.59 4.27
CA ILE A 113 4.26 1.51 4.24
C ILE A 113 3.20 0.90 3.33
N ALA A 114 1.96 0.87 3.80
CA ALA A 114 0.84 0.26 3.10
C ALA A 114 -0.41 1.15 3.23
N HIS A 115 -1.09 1.44 2.13
CA HIS A 115 -2.23 2.36 2.11
C HIS A 115 -3.56 1.61 2.00
N LYS A 116 -4.62 2.14 2.63
CA LYS A 116 -5.99 1.61 2.52
C LYS A 116 -6.84 2.49 1.62
N ALA A 117 -7.37 1.93 0.53
CA ALA A 117 -8.14 2.66 -0.46
C ALA A 117 -9.63 2.51 -0.17
N LYS A 118 -10.42 3.39 -0.77
CA LYS A 118 -11.87 3.22 -0.81
C LYS A 118 -12.22 2.09 -1.77
N GLU A 119 -12.91 1.09 -1.26
CA GLU A 119 -13.59 0.09 -2.09
C GLU A 119 -14.86 0.70 -2.71
N GLY A 120 -15.12 0.40 -3.98
CA GLY A 120 -16.26 0.95 -4.70
C GLY A 120 -16.37 0.44 -6.14
N PRO A 121 -17.50 0.67 -6.80
CA PRO A 121 -17.68 0.27 -8.19
C PRO A 121 -16.71 1.01 -9.11
N CYS A 122 -16.17 0.30 -10.10
CA CYS A 122 -15.36 0.89 -11.16
C CYS A 122 -16.29 1.58 -12.15
N ILE A 123 -16.47 2.89 -11.99
CA ILE A 123 -17.31 3.74 -12.84
C ILE A 123 -16.41 4.48 -13.82
N ASP A 124 -16.65 4.31 -15.11
CA ASP A 124 -15.96 5.07 -16.15
C ASP A 124 -16.48 6.51 -16.18
N LYS A 125 -15.56 7.47 -16.05
CA LYS A 125 -15.80 8.92 -16.10
C LYS A 125 -14.95 9.60 -17.16
N GLU A 126 -14.43 8.82 -18.13
CA GLU A 126 -13.53 9.30 -19.18
C GLU A 126 -12.24 9.93 -18.62
N GLN A 127 -11.85 9.48 -17.42
CA GLN A 127 -10.64 9.91 -16.75
C GLN A 127 -9.45 9.08 -17.21
N SER A 128 -8.29 9.71 -17.25
CA SER A 128 -7.09 9.06 -17.77
C SER A 128 -5.82 9.57 -17.11
N VAL A 129 -4.80 8.73 -17.13
CA VAL A 129 -3.47 9.05 -16.60
C VAL A 129 -2.40 8.81 -17.66
N ILE A 130 -1.28 9.52 -17.53
CA ILE A 130 -0.06 9.24 -18.32
C ILE A 130 1.06 8.92 -17.33
N TYR A 131 1.66 7.74 -17.46
CA TYR A 131 2.84 7.38 -16.67
C TYR A 131 4.09 8.08 -17.21
N LYS A 132 4.79 8.82 -16.35
CA LYS A 132 5.94 9.67 -16.73
C LYS A 132 7.25 8.89 -16.88
N GLY A 133 7.35 7.69 -16.31
CA GLY A 133 8.58 6.90 -16.28
C GLY A 133 9.22 6.80 -14.89
N PRO A 134 10.43 6.20 -14.75
CA PRO A 134 11.41 5.96 -15.80
C PRO A 134 11.35 4.59 -16.49
N PHE A 135 10.55 3.63 -16.00
CA PHE A 135 10.46 2.30 -16.59
C PHE A 135 9.66 2.32 -17.91
N LYS A 136 9.73 1.23 -18.70
CA LYS A 136 8.97 1.12 -19.96
C LYS A 136 7.47 1.09 -19.70
N HIS A 137 7.08 0.22 -18.78
CA HIS A 137 5.77 0.21 -18.16
C HIS A 137 5.91 -0.02 -16.66
N ILE A 138 4.82 0.24 -15.96
CA ILE A 138 4.57 -0.22 -14.59
C ILE A 138 3.24 -0.96 -14.57
N GLU A 139 3.07 -1.81 -13.57
CA GLU A 139 1.82 -2.49 -13.26
C GLU A 139 1.43 -2.09 -11.84
N ASP A 140 0.16 -1.73 -11.62
CA ASP A 140 -0.35 -1.41 -10.28
C ASP A 140 -0.90 -2.65 -9.55
N ASP A 141 -1.31 -2.47 -8.30
CA ASP A 141 -1.83 -3.54 -7.44
C ASP A 141 -3.18 -4.13 -7.93
N ASP A 142 -3.85 -3.49 -8.90
CA ASP A 142 -5.09 -3.96 -9.55
C ASP A 142 -4.80 -4.56 -10.96
N ASN A 143 -3.54 -4.79 -11.34
CA ASN A 143 -3.04 -5.32 -12.63
C ASN A 143 -3.26 -4.39 -13.84
N HIS A 144 -3.39 -3.08 -13.63
CA HIS A 144 -3.38 -2.12 -14.74
C HIS A 144 -1.95 -1.89 -15.22
N ILE A 145 -1.72 -2.05 -16.53
CA ILE A 145 -0.43 -1.77 -17.15
C ILE A 145 -0.43 -0.33 -17.68
N PHE A 146 0.53 0.47 -17.23
CA PHE A 146 0.73 1.84 -17.69
C PHE A 146 2.01 1.94 -18.51
N GLU A 147 1.88 2.10 -19.83
CA GLU A 147 3.00 2.35 -20.73
C GLU A 147 3.48 3.81 -20.61
N ARG A 148 4.80 4.00 -20.57
CA ARG A 148 5.40 5.32 -20.35
C ARG A 148 5.11 6.25 -21.52
N GLY A 149 4.49 7.40 -21.20
CA GLY A 149 4.12 8.43 -22.17
C GLY A 149 2.84 8.13 -22.96
N GLU A 150 2.21 6.98 -22.72
CA GLU A 150 0.93 6.64 -23.32
C GLU A 150 -0.22 6.96 -22.36
N ARG A 151 -1.38 7.29 -22.95
CA ARG A 151 -2.59 7.61 -22.21
C ARG A 151 -3.32 6.33 -21.84
N ALA A 152 -3.55 6.11 -20.56
CA ALA A 152 -4.32 4.99 -20.03
C ALA A 152 -5.62 5.48 -19.40
N PHE A 153 -6.75 4.92 -19.84
CA PHE A 153 -8.06 5.21 -19.26
C PHE A 153 -8.29 4.37 -18.01
N VAL A 154 -8.75 5.01 -16.95
CA VAL A 154 -8.98 4.37 -15.65
C VAL A 154 -10.33 4.82 -15.10
N CYS A 155 -10.99 3.94 -14.35
CA CYS A 155 -12.23 4.32 -13.68
C CYS A 155 -11.97 5.28 -12.51
N GLU A 156 -13.03 5.94 -12.05
CA GLU A 156 -12.96 6.93 -10.98
C GLU A 156 -12.28 6.42 -9.71
N LYS A 157 -12.53 5.17 -9.33
CA LYS A 157 -11.88 4.53 -8.17
C LYS A 157 -10.36 4.57 -8.33
N THR A 158 -9.84 4.00 -9.41
CA THR A 158 -8.41 3.92 -9.70
C THR A 158 -7.82 5.32 -9.88
N PHE A 159 -8.51 6.21 -10.60
CA PHE A 159 -8.08 7.60 -10.78
C PHE A 159 -7.88 8.33 -9.44
N ASN A 160 -8.81 8.16 -8.49
CA ASN A 160 -8.70 8.77 -7.16
C ASN A 160 -7.58 8.15 -6.31
N ILE A 161 -7.36 6.84 -6.42
CA ILE A 161 -6.25 6.14 -5.74
C ILE A 161 -4.91 6.64 -6.25
N LEU A 162 -4.75 6.71 -7.58
CA LEU A 162 -3.51 7.12 -8.23
C LEU A 162 -3.15 8.59 -7.92
N GLN A 163 -4.13 9.45 -7.65
CA GLN A 163 -3.88 10.83 -7.20
C GLN A 163 -3.34 10.94 -5.77
N GLN A 164 -3.31 9.85 -5.00
CA GLN A 164 -2.74 9.83 -3.66
C GLN A 164 -1.27 9.42 -3.67
N TYR A 165 -0.60 9.65 -2.55
CA TYR A 165 0.70 9.04 -2.31
C TYR A 165 0.54 7.51 -2.22
N PRO A 166 1.44 6.70 -2.81
CA PRO A 166 2.73 7.10 -3.41
C PRO A 166 2.72 7.42 -4.92
N TYR A 167 1.61 7.25 -5.62
CA TYR A 167 1.61 7.27 -7.09
C TYR A 167 1.59 8.66 -7.73
N LYS A 168 1.02 9.65 -7.04
CA LYS A 168 0.73 10.98 -7.60
C LYS A 168 1.91 11.64 -8.33
N ASP A 169 3.14 11.38 -7.87
CA ASP A 169 4.33 12.07 -8.36
C ASP A 169 4.87 11.44 -9.67
N VAL A 170 4.49 10.20 -10.00
CA VAL A 170 4.94 9.48 -11.21
C VAL A 170 3.92 9.49 -12.35
N LEU A 171 2.72 10.00 -12.12
CA LEU A 171 1.63 10.11 -13.09
C LEU A 171 1.32 11.57 -13.43
N GLU A 172 0.73 11.77 -14.61
CA GLU A 172 0.00 12.98 -15.00
C GLU A 172 -1.49 12.63 -15.06
N PHE A 173 -2.36 13.52 -14.60
CA PHE A 173 -3.80 13.26 -14.48
C PHE A 173 -4.57 14.15 -15.46
N ILE A 174 -5.43 13.54 -16.27
CA ILE A 174 -6.23 14.25 -17.28
C ILE A 174 -7.70 13.97 -17.01
N ASN A 175 -8.43 15.05 -16.73
CA ASN A 175 -9.88 15.05 -16.49
C ASN A 175 -10.55 15.99 -17.50
N GLU A 176 -11.00 15.45 -18.64
CA GLU A 176 -11.58 16.26 -19.73
C GLU A 176 -12.87 16.98 -19.32
N ASN A 177 -13.53 16.52 -18.25
CA ASN A 177 -14.78 17.11 -17.75
C ASN A 177 -14.59 18.34 -16.83
N GLU A 178 -13.36 18.64 -16.37
CA GLU A 178 -13.07 19.86 -15.60
C GLU A 178 -12.73 21.07 -16.49
N GLU A 179 -12.22 20.85 -17.71
CA GLU A 179 -11.99 21.93 -18.69
C GLU A 179 -13.28 22.37 -19.42
N ALA A 180 -14.38 21.63 -19.24
CA ALA A 180 -15.65 21.86 -19.92
C ALA A 180 -16.67 22.66 -19.10
N ILE A 181 -16.27 23.50 -18.14
CA ILE A 181 -17.16 24.54 -17.56
C ILE A 181 -16.36 25.81 -17.25
N ASP A 182 -16.06 26.60 -18.29
CA ASP A 182 -16.14 28.06 -18.20
C ASP A 182 -16.41 28.68 -19.58
N ILE A 183 -17.60 28.41 -20.12
CA ILE A 183 -18.11 29.11 -21.32
C ILE A 183 -19.23 30.10 -20.95
N GLU A 184 -19.43 30.38 -19.66
CA GLU A 184 -20.32 31.45 -19.19
C GLU A 184 -19.59 32.76 -18.84
N GLU A 185 -18.30 32.88 -19.18
CA GLU A 185 -17.58 34.16 -19.21
C GLU A 185 -17.46 34.74 -20.64
N CYS A 186 -18.35 34.34 -21.55
CA CYS A 186 -18.54 34.99 -22.86
C CYS A 186 -19.87 35.75 -22.93
N CYS A 187 -20.25 36.41 -21.82
CA CYS A 187 -21.12 37.59 -21.86
C CYS A 187 -20.24 38.84 -21.75
N ASP A 188 -19.29 38.99 -22.69
CA ASP A 188 -18.65 40.28 -22.88
C ASP A 188 -19.65 41.22 -23.56
N THR A 189 -19.99 42.28 -22.83
CA THR A 189 -20.95 43.32 -23.16
C THR A 189 -20.51 44.17 -24.37
N SER A 190 -20.50 43.60 -25.58
CA SER A 190 -20.28 44.38 -26.80
C SER A 190 -20.88 43.85 -28.11
N CYS A 191 -21.69 42.78 -28.09
CA CYS A 191 -22.44 42.38 -29.29
C CYS A 191 -23.95 42.48 -29.06
N GLY A 192 -24.57 43.49 -29.67
CA GLY A 192 -25.97 43.84 -29.50
C GLY A 192 -26.92 42.71 -29.89
N CYS A 193 -27.75 42.31 -28.93
CA CYS A 193 -29.11 41.83 -29.16
C CYS A 193 -30.06 43.04 -29.26
#